data_AF-A0A6D0F7L9-F1
#
_entry.id   AF-A0A6D0F7L9-F1
#
_cell.length_a   1.000
_cell.length_b   1.000
_cell.length_c   1.000
_cell.angle_alpha   90.00
_cell.angle_beta   90.00
_cell.angle_gamma   90.00
#
_symmetry.space_group_name_H-M   'P 1'
#
loop_
_entity.id
_entity.type
_entity.pdbx_description
1 polymer ?
#
loop_
_entity_poly.entity_id
_entity_poly.type
_entity_poly.pdbx_seq_one_letter_code
_entity_poly.pdbx_strand_id
1 'polypeptide(L)'
;MTIIHPLLASSSAPNYRQSWRLAGVWRRAINLMTESGELLTLHRQGSGFGPGGWVLRRAQFDALCGGLCGNERPQVVAQGIRLGRFTVKQPQRYCLLRIT
;
A
#
# COMPACT_ATOMS: atom_id res chain seq x y z
N MET A 1 -10.80 2.82 -14.23
CA MET A 1 -9.56 2.70 -13.45
C MET A 1 -9.59 3.75 -12.35
N THR A 2 -9.43 3.36 -11.09
CA THR A 2 -9.54 4.29 -9.95
C THR A 2 -8.15 4.63 -9.41
N ILE A 3 -7.82 5.91 -9.33
CA ILE A 3 -6.50 6.38 -8.84
C ILE A 3 -6.60 6.66 -7.33
N ILE A 4 -5.63 6.14 -6.58
CA ILE A 4 -5.50 6.34 -5.13
C ILE A 4 -4.20 7.08 -4.87
N HIS A 5 -4.28 8.20 -4.15
CA HIS A 5 -3.13 8.97 -3.72
C HIS A 5 -2.90 8.73 -2.22
N PRO A 6 -1.78 8.08 -1.84
CA PRO A 6 -1.42 7.97 -0.44
C PRO A 6 -1.32 9.35 0.22
N LEU A 7 -1.78 9.44 1.47
CA LEU A 7 -1.66 10.62 2.30
C LEU A 7 -0.21 10.87 2.74
N LEU A 8 0.47 9.78 3.12
CA LEU A 8 1.87 9.76 3.54
C LEU A 8 2.43 8.35 3.41
N ALA A 9 3.75 8.25 3.48
CA ALA A 9 4.46 7.01 3.73
C ALA A 9 5.53 7.19 4.80
N SER A 10 5.92 6.08 5.40
CA SER A 10 7.17 6.03 6.15
C SER A 10 8.36 6.19 5.19
N SER A 11 9.36 6.97 5.58
CA SER A 11 10.63 7.07 4.85
C SER A 11 11.40 5.74 4.83
N SER A 12 11.08 4.80 5.72
CA SER A 12 11.65 3.46 5.77
C SER A 12 10.82 2.42 5.00
N ALA A 13 9.76 2.84 4.30
CA ALA A 13 8.96 1.92 3.50
C ALA A 13 9.80 1.34 2.35
N PRO A 14 9.62 0.05 2.00
CA PRO A 14 10.41 -0.58 0.94
C PRO A 14 10.15 0.10 -0.41
N ASN A 15 11.13 0.02 -1.31
CA ASN A 15 11.01 0.55 -2.66
C ASN A 15 9.83 -0.13 -3.38
N TYR A 16 8.85 0.64 -3.84
CA TYR A 16 7.66 0.09 -4.49
C TYR A 16 7.92 -0.52 -5.88
N ARG A 17 9.07 -0.25 -6.50
CA ARG A 17 9.41 -0.71 -7.86
C ARG A 17 9.83 -2.18 -7.92
N GLN A 18 9.39 -2.97 -6.96
CA GLN A 18 9.70 -4.38 -6.81
C GLN A 18 8.56 -5.26 -7.29
N SER A 19 8.83 -6.55 -7.54
CA SER A 19 7.77 -7.51 -7.80
C SER A 19 7.02 -7.81 -6.50
N TRP A 20 5.70 -7.62 -6.50
CA TRP A 20 4.86 -7.76 -5.33
C TRP A 20 3.83 -8.87 -5.52
N ARG A 21 3.59 -9.65 -4.48
CA ARG A 21 2.38 -10.47 -4.32
C ARG A 21 1.46 -9.87 -3.27
N LEU A 22 0.16 -10.06 -3.44
CA LEU A 22 -0.80 -9.75 -2.38
C LEU A 22 -0.64 -10.78 -1.25
N ALA A 23 -0.22 -10.31 -0.08
CA ALA A 23 0.03 -11.17 1.09
C ALA A 23 -1.19 -11.28 2.00
N GLY A 24 -2.08 -10.28 2.00
CA GLY A 24 -3.36 -10.34 2.69
C GLY A 24 -4.12 -9.03 2.68
N VAL A 25 -5.43 -9.14 2.88
CA VAL A 25 -6.38 -8.04 2.92
C VAL A 25 -7.13 -8.11 4.25
N TRP A 26 -7.01 -7.08 5.06
CA TRP A 26 -7.69 -6.96 6.35
C TRP A 26 -8.45 -5.64 6.43
N ARG A 27 -9.37 -5.55 7.39
CA ARG A 27 -10.22 -4.37 7.63
C ARG A 27 -9.44 -3.04 7.80
N ARG A 28 -8.16 -3.10 8.19
CA ARG A 28 -7.33 -1.93 8.50
C ARG A 28 -6.01 -1.85 7.71
N ALA A 29 -5.64 -2.91 6.99
CA ALA A 29 -4.37 -3.00 6.30
C ALA A 29 -4.48 -3.93 5.09
N ILE A 30 -3.74 -3.62 4.03
CA ILE A 30 -3.50 -4.52 2.90
C ILE A 30 -2.00 -4.69 2.79
N ASN A 31 -1.51 -5.92 2.80
CA ASN A 31 -0.08 -6.20 2.75
C ASN A 31 0.31 -6.71 1.37
N LEU A 32 1.39 -6.13 0.85
CA LEU A 32 2.11 -6.62 -0.31
C LEU A 32 3.47 -7.12 0.17
N MET A 33 3.91 -8.26 -0.37
CA MET A 33 5.19 -8.85 -0.01
C MET A 33 6.01 -9.14 -1.26
N THR A 34 7.33 -8.95 -1.20
CA THR A 34 8.25 -9.43 -2.24
C THR A 34 8.57 -10.91 -2.02
N GLU A 35 9.27 -11.53 -2.98
CA GLU A 35 9.82 -12.88 -2.77
C GLU A 35 10.90 -12.91 -1.69
N SER A 36 11.66 -11.81 -1.53
CA SER A 36 12.68 -11.63 -0.50
C SER A 36 12.11 -11.39 0.91
N GLY A 37 10.79 -11.25 1.05
CA GLY A 37 10.13 -11.05 2.35
C GLY A 37 9.96 -9.60 2.79
N GLU A 38 10.32 -8.62 1.97
CA GLU A 38 10.01 -7.21 2.26
C GLU A 38 8.50 -6.98 2.26
N LEU A 39 8.01 -6.22 3.23
CA LEU A 39 6.58 -6.00 3.46
C LEU A 39 6.23 -4.52 3.25
N LEU A 40 5.38 -4.26 2.26
CA LEU A 40 4.72 -2.97 2.08
C LEU A 40 3.27 -3.05 2.60
N THR A 41 2.95 -2.26 3.61
CA THR A 41 1.60 -2.22 4.18
C THR A 41 0.84 -0.97 3.74
N LEU A 42 -0.28 -1.14 3.06
CA LEU A 42 -1.23 -0.06 2.81
C LEU A 42 -2.16 0.04 4.03
N HIS A 43 -2.01 1.09 4.82
CA HIS A 43 -2.78 1.35 6.02
C HIS A 43 -4.04 2.17 5.73
N ARG A 44 -5.13 1.82 6.36
CA ARG A 44 -6.33 2.65 6.42
C ARG A 44 -6.11 3.84 7.36
N GLN A 45 -6.36 5.07 6.90
CA GLN A 45 -6.30 6.27 7.73
C GLN A 45 -7.01 6.10 9.10
N GLY A 46 -6.28 6.42 10.17
CA GLY A 46 -6.75 6.32 11.55
C GLY A 46 -6.54 4.96 12.22
N SER A 47 -5.75 4.06 11.63
CA SER A 47 -5.52 2.70 12.16
C SER A 47 -4.13 2.47 12.76
N GLY A 48 -3.35 3.54 12.96
CA GLY A 48 -1.89 3.44 13.17
C GLY A 48 -1.16 3.18 11.85
N PHE A 49 0.14 3.52 11.81
CA PHE A 49 0.99 3.28 10.65
C PHE A 49 2.40 2.88 11.09
N GLY A 50 3.01 1.94 10.36
CA GLY A 50 4.32 1.38 10.70
C GLY A 50 5.42 1.76 9.71
N PRO A 51 6.67 1.35 9.97
CA PRO A 51 7.85 1.71 9.19
C PRO A 51 7.80 1.21 7.73
N GLY A 52 7.09 0.12 7.44
CA GLY A 52 6.86 -0.40 6.08
C GLY A 52 5.62 0.17 5.38
N GLY A 53 5.07 1.29 5.88
CA GLY A 53 3.68 1.67 5.63
C GLY A 53 3.44 2.84 4.67
N TRP A 54 2.42 2.72 3.83
CA TRP A 54 1.76 3.83 3.12
C TRP A 54 0.36 4.03 3.71
N VAL A 55 -0.04 5.27 4.00
CA VAL A 55 -1.37 5.56 4.54
C VAL A 55 -2.30 6.01 3.42
N LEU A 56 -3.44 5.34 3.27
CA LEU A 56 -4.48 5.69 2.31
C LEU A 56 -5.64 6.39 3.00
N ARG A 57 -6.30 7.34 2.29
CA ARG A 57 -7.55 7.95 2.78
C ARG A 57 -8.59 6.87 3.05
N ARG A 58 -9.34 7.02 4.13
CA ARG A 58 -10.32 6.04 4.61
C ARG A 58 -11.21 5.48 3.49
N ALA A 59 -11.92 6.35 2.77
CA ALA A 59 -12.87 5.93 1.73
C ALA A 59 -12.18 5.20 0.55
N GLN A 60 -10.96 5.64 0.17
CA GLN A 60 -10.20 5.00 -0.90
C GLN A 60 -9.66 3.63 -0.48
N PHE A 61 -9.23 3.51 0.78
CA PHE A 61 -8.85 2.22 1.35
C PHE A 61 -10.05 1.27 1.37
N ASP A 62 -11.20 1.71 1.88
CA ASP A 62 -12.40 0.87 2.00
C ASP A 62 -12.88 0.39 0.61
N ALA A 63 -12.84 1.26 -0.39
CA ALA A 63 -13.14 0.90 -1.79
C ALA A 63 -12.13 -0.09 -2.39
N LEU A 64 -10.83 0.09 -2.12
CA LEU A 64 -9.80 -0.86 -2.53
C LEU A 64 -10.02 -2.21 -1.85
N CYS A 65 -10.15 -2.23 -0.52
CA CYS A 65 -10.35 -3.43 0.29
C CYS A 65 -11.56 -4.24 -0.16
N GLY A 66 -12.71 -3.60 -0.43
CA GLY A 66 -13.90 -4.27 -0.92
C GLY A 66 -13.86 -4.66 -2.41
N GLY A 67 -12.88 -4.15 -3.16
CA GLY A 67 -12.72 -4.41 -4.59
C GLY A 67 -11.61 -5.41 -4.92
N LEU A 68 -10.91 -5.95 -3.93
CA LEU A 68 -9.92 -7.02 -4.10
C LEU A 68 -10.58 -8.38 -3.86
N CYS A 69 -10.32 -9.33 -4.75
CA CYS A 69 -10.81 -10.69 -4.73
C CYS A 69 -9.80 -11.69 -4.12
N GLY A 70 -8.61 -11.23 -3.72
CA GLY A 70 -7.59 -12.02 -3.03
C GLY A 70 -6.61 -12.76 -3.95
N ASN A 71 -6.88 -12.79 -5.26
CA ASN A 71 -6.02 -13.37 -6.29
C ASN A 71 -5.34 -12.31 -7.17
N GLU A 72 -5.47 -11.03 -6.83
CA GLU A 72 -4.82 -9.96 -7.56
C GLU A 72 -3.32 -10.18 -7.60
N ARG A 73 -2.77 -9.99 -8.80
CA ARG A 73 -1.34 -9.87 -9.01
C ARG A 73 -1.00 -8.38 -9.08
N PRO A 74 -0.43 -7.78 -8.02
CA PRO A 74 0.02 -6.41 -8.07
C PRO A 74 0.98 -6.20 -9.26
N GLN A 75 0.84 -5.08 -9.95
CA GLN A 75 1.72 -4.74 -11.07
C GLN A 75 2.38 -3.39 -10.80
N VAL A 76 3.71 -3.36 -10.87
CA VAL A 76 4.43 -2.09 -10.83
C VAL A 76 4.16 -1.33 -12.12
N VAL A 77 3.78 -0.08 -11.97
CA VAL A 77 3.64 0.88 -13.07
C VAL A 77 4.51 2.10 -12.76
N ALA A 78 4.81 2.91 -13.78
CA ALA A 78 5.75 4.03 -13.66
C ALA A 78 5.47 4.93 -12.44
N GLN A 79 4.20 5.13 -12.10
CA GLN A 79 3.77 6.04 -11.04
C GLN A 79 3.22 5.34 -9.78
N GLY A 80 3.36 4.02 -9.61
CA GLY A 80 2.88 3.33 -8.41
C GLY A 80 2.65 1.82 -8.60
N ILE A 81 1.69 1.28 -7.84
CA ILE A 81 1.31 -0.14 -7.89
C ILE A 81 -0.15 -0.25 -8.31
N ARG A 82 -0.42 -1.06 -9.34
CA ARG A 82 -1.76 -1.42 -9.78
C ARG A 82 -2.23 -2.68 -9.05
N LEU A 83 -3.43 -2.61 -8.47
CA LEU A 83 -4.11 -3.69 -7.74
C LEU A 83 -5.52 -3.81 -8.32
N GLY A 84 -5.75 -4.82 -9.16
CA GLY A 84 -7.00 -4.95 -9.92
C GLY A 84 -7.29 -3.69 -10.75
N ARG A 85 -8.46 -3.07 -10.53
CA ARG A 85 -8.88 -1.83 -11.21
C ARG A 85 -8.31 -0.54 -10.60
N PHE A 86 -7.55 -0.65 -9.50
CA PHE A 86 -7.02 0.48 -8.75
C PHE A 86 -5.54 0.70 -9.05
N THR A 87 -5.11 1.95 -9.04
CA THR A 87 -3.68 2.31 -9.08
C THR A 87 -3.36 3.15 -7.86
N VAL A 88 -2.59 2.59 -6.93
CA VAL A 88 -2.05 3.29 -5.77
C VAL A 88 -0.78 3.99 -6.21
N LYS A 89 -0.83 5.32 -6.33
CA LYS A 89 0.31 6.14 -6.74
C LYS A 89 1.42 6.10 -5.70
N GLN A 90 2.66 6.33 -6.13
CA GLN A 90 3.75 6.59 -5.21
C GLN A 90 3.40 7.76 -4.26
N PRO A 91 3.73 7.66 -2.96
CA PRO A 91 3.55 8.74 -2.00
C PRO A 91 4.34 9.99 -2.41
N GLN A 92 3.77 11.16 -2.13
CA GLN A 92 4.43 12.47 -2.31
C GLN A 92 4.90 13.07 -0.98
N ARG A 93 4.47 12.48 0.14
CA ARG A 93 4.79 12.93 1.50
C ARG A 93 5.38 11.77 2.27
N TYR A 94 6.53 11.99 2.86
CA TYR A 94 7.25 10.99 3.65
C TYR A 94 7.45 11.52 5.06
N CYS A 95 7.42 10.63 6.05
CA CYS A 95 7.71 10.95 7.43
C CYS A 95 8.71 9.96 8.00
N LEU A 96 9.62 10.46 8.83
CA LEU A 96 10.57 9.63 9.55
C LEU A 96 9.87 9.06 10.78
N LEU A 97 9.58 7.76 10.74
CA LEU A 97 9.20 7.01 11.93
C LEU A 97 10.45 6.59 12.68
N ARG A 98 10.57 7.01 13.94
CA ARG A 98 11.59 6.51 14.85
C ARG A 98 10.93 5.50 15.76
N ILE A 99 11.44 4.27 15.75
CA ILE A 99 11.17 3.33 16.83
C ILE A 99 12.18 3.71 17.90
N THR A 100 11.71 4.35 18.96
CA THR A 100 12.47 4.63 20.19
C THR A 100 12.28 3.51 21.18
#